data_AF-A0A965RFT3-F1
#
_entry.id   AF-A0A965RFT3-F1
#
_cell.length_a   1.000
_cell.length_b   1.000
_cell.length_c   1.000
_cell.angle_alpha   90.00
_cell.angle_beta   90.00
_cell.angle_gamma   90.00
#
_symmetry.space_group_name_H-M   'P 1'
#
loop_
_entity.id
_entity.type
_entity.pdbx_description
1 polymer ?
#
loop_
_entity_poly.entity_id
_entity_poly.type
_entity_poly.pdbx_seq_one_letter_code
_entity_poly.pdbx_strand_id
1 'polypeptide(L)'
;MTHASDRDLTIQLQAEFDNSQGVLQTNSKQLKLETGLLNNTGGLLFSAHDLDIQTQQHAVINTDTQDPAMKRGIQAMGNVNLNANALNNDKGVLLAGNDLSLTLQGDHVTHGVMVAGRDMGLQTTGDLTNQIAIRVGRNLSVSAQSIDNTVSGELVSGNNTQLMATKDFTNRGLVDGGHTQINSESLTNLGTGRIYGDRISIAAHDLINKEEWVGTIQKAATIAARNELDIGAHTIVNQEHALIYSGSDMAIAGALDNARRATGTANTLTNSSATIESGNQLTLHSADTLNVDAHIKIEPQVSTQSISEGDNPRYDYTRTITEDKLVLADPAKIISASNMALSEGAFKNLDSKVLAGGQLTKSGTSVENNERLGTKTTHDVGTMTKFNVRYCRFGSPFGCIYHDYKDETYAWQRAPVIETLNLTQ
;
A
#
# COMPACT_ATOMS: atom_id res chain seq x y z
N MET A 1 24.89 -5.97 -44.00
CA MET A 1 25.31 -4.79 -44.80
C MET A 1 26.01 -3.82 -43.86
N THR A 2 27.13 -3.19 -44.26
CA THR A 2 27.77 -2.13 -43.46
C THR A 2 27.72 -0.83 -44.26
N HIS A 3 27.08 0.19 -43.72
CA HIS A 3 27.02 1.52 -44.32
C HIS A 3 27.42 2.57 -43.29
N ALA A 4 28.37 3.44 -43.66
CA ALA A 4 28.89 4.50 -42.82
C ALA A 4 28.86 5.84 -43.58
N SER A 5 28.36 6.89 -42.94
CA SER A 5 28.29 8.25 -43.50
C SER A 5 28.93 9.27 -42.56
N ASP A 6 29.75 10.18 -43.11
CA ASP A 6 30.25 11.35 -42.38
C ASP A 6 29.28 12.55 -42.45
N ARG A 7 28.13 12.38 -43.11
CA ARG A 7 27.07 13.39 -43.26
C ARG A 7 25.77 12.89 -42.64
N ASP A 8 24.79 13.79 -42.53
CA ASP A 8 23.41 13.42 -42.21
C ASP A 8 22.95 12.29 -43.15
N LEU A 9 22.42 11.23 -42.57
CA LEU A 9 21.87 10.12 -43.33
C LEU A 9 20.36 10.06 -43.10
N THR A 10 19.60 10.22 -44.17
CA THR A 10 18.14 10.06 -44.15
C THR A 10 17.79 8.88 -45.04
N ILE A 11 17.04 7.92 -44.47
CA ILE A 11 16.47 6.79 -45.20
C ILE A 11 14.95 6.97 -45.17
N GLN A 12 14.35 7.10 -46.35
CA GLN A 12 12.91 7.23 -46.54
C GLN A 12 12.40 6.07 -47.37
N LEU A 13 11.64 5.18 -46.75
CA LEU A 13 11.14 3.94 -47.32
C LEU A 13 9.69 3.76 -46.87
N GLN A 14 8.82 3.32 -47.76
CA GLN A 14 7.47 2.88 -47.39
C GLN A 14 7.43 1.38 -47.04
N ALA A 15 8.49 0.65 -47.41
CA ALA A 15 8.63 -0.78 -47.20
C ALA A 15 9.40 -1.09 -45.90
N GLU A 16 9.56 -2.39 -45.62
CA GLU A 16 10.43 -2.88 -44.56
C GLU A 16 11.87 -2.38 -44.74
N PHE A 17 12.47 -1.94 -43.64
CA PHE A 17 13.90 -1.70 -43.54
C PHE A 17 14.56 -2.83 -42.75
N ASP A 18 15.27 -3.72 -43.45
CA ASP A 18 16.00 -4.82 -42.85
C ASP A 18 17.48 -4.46 -42.66
N ASN A 19 17.85 -4.28 -41.38
CA ASN A 19 19.22 -4.16 -40.89
C ASN A 19 19.60 -5.33 -39.96
N SER A 20 18.97 -6.50 -40.13
CA SER A 20 19.31 -7.70 -39.36
C SER A 20 20.77 -8.10 -39.57
N GLN A 21 21.50 -8.31 -38.46
CA GLN A 21 22.96 -8.52 -38.43
C GLN A 21 23.78 -7.45 -39.18
N GLY A 22 23.14 -6.33 -39.55
CA GLY A 22 23.73 -5.25 -40.32
C GLY A 22 24.31 -4.16 -39.42
N VAL A 23 24.99 -3.20 -40.04
CA VAL A 23 25.47 -1.98 -39.40
C VAL A 23 25.11 -0.81 -40.29
N LEU A 24 24.29 0.09 -39.76
CA LEU A 24 24.05 1.41 -40.31
C LEU A 24 24.55 2.44 -39.31
N GLN A 25 25.50 3.28 -39.72
CA GLN A 25 26.09 4.26 -38.83
C GLN A 25 26.35 5.62 -39.48
N THR A 26 26.28 6.67 -38.68
CA THR A 26 26.83 8.00 -39.01
C THR A 26 28.00 8.31 -38.07
N ASN A 27 29.09 8.86 -38.61
CA ASN A 27 30.33 9.10 -37.85
C ASN A 27 30.41 10.50 -37.22
N SER A 28 29.62 11.48 -37.70
CA SER A 28 29.69 12.86 -37.17
C SER A 28 28.37 13.63 -37.15
N LYS A 29 27.27 12.98 -37.54
CA LYS A 29 25.99 13.64 -37.88
C LYS A 29 24.78 12.80 -37.49
N GLN A 30 23.59 13.31 -37.73
CA GLN A 30 22.32 12.64 -37.39
C GLN A 30 21.97 11.50 -38.35
N LEU A 31 21.24 10.51 -37.83
CA LEU A 31 20.64 9.42 -38.60
C LEU A 31 19.12 9.52 -38.46
N LYS A 32 18.42 9.59 -39.59
CA LYS A 32 16.97 9.65 -39.66
C LYS A 32 16.41 8.50 -40.49
N LEU A 33 15.50 7.73 -39.92
CA LEU A 33 14.82 6.62 -40.56
C LEU A 33 13.31 6.88 -40.58
N GLU A 34 12.76 7.03 -41.77
CA GLU A 34 11.31 7.04 -42.03
C GLU A 34 10.98 5.79 -42.85
N THR A 35 10.47 4.74 -42.19
CA THR A 35 10.36 3.39 -42.78
C THR A 35 8.96 2.80 -42.60
N GLY A 36 8.70 1.63 -43.19
CA GLY A 36 7.67 0.71 -42.70
C GLY A 36 8.18 -0.06 -41.48
N LEU A 37 7.95 -1.38 -41.44
CA LEU A 37 8.55 -2.28 -40.43
C LEU A 37 10.07 -2.08 -40.39
N LEU A 38 10.64 -1.90 -39.21
CA LEU A 38 12.09 -1.80 -39.03
C LEU A 38 12.59 -3.05 -38.32
N ASN A 39 13.43 -3.83 -39.00
CA ASN A 39 14.06 -5.03 -38.44
C ASN A 39 15.56 -4.78 -38.19
N ASN A 40 15.94 -4.64 -36.93
CA ASN A 40 17.32 -4.48 -36.47
C ASN A 40 17.80 -5.70 -35.67
N THR A 41 17.29 -6.90 -35.96
CA THR A 41 17.61 -8.12 -35.20
C THR A 41 19.12 -8.43 -35.24
N GLY A 42 19.78 -8.31 -34.09
CA GLY A 42 21.23 -8.39 -33.91
C GLY A 42 22.06 -7.46 -34.80
N GLY A 43 21.44 -6.40 -35.33
CA GLY A 43 22.08 -5.33 -36.08
C GLY A 43 22.49 -4.16 -35.20
N LEU A 44 23.11 -3.15 -35.83
CA LEU A 44 23.45 -1.86 -35.24
C LEU A 44 22.85 -0.72 -36.06
N LEU A 45 22.09 0.14 -35.41
CA LEU A 45 21.78 1.49 -35.85
C LEU A 45 22.51 2.45 -34.92
N PHE A 46 23.50 3.17 -35.44
CA PHE A 46 24.33 4.08 -34.65
C PHE A 46 24.29 5.50 -35.21
N SER A 47 24.10 6.49 -34.32
CA SER A 47 24.27 7.90 -34.64
C SER A 47 25.33 8.55 -33.77
N ALA A 48 26.29 9.25 -34.39
CA ALA A 48 27.22 10.12 -33.67
C ALA A 48 26.56 11.40 -33.11
N HIS A 49 25.31 11.69 -33.49
CA HIS A 49 24.48 12.73 -32.90
C HIS A 49 23.10 12.15 -32.56
N ASP A 50 22.02 12.68 -33.13
CA ASP A 50 20.65 12.23 -32.85
C ASP A 50 20.24 11.10 -33.80
N LEU A 51 19.42 10.19 -33.31
CA LEU A 51 18.80 9.10 -34.05
C LEU A 51 17.29 9.23 -33.99
N ASP A 52 16.69 9.61 -35.12
CA ASP A 52 15.24 9.73 -35.27
C ASP A 52 14.68 8.56 -36.07
N ILE A 53 13.75 7.81 -35.50
CA ILE A 53 13.10 6.65 -36.12
C ILE A 53 11.58 6.88 -36.14
N GLN A 54 10.98 6.78 -37.32
CA GLN A 54 9.54 6.84 -37.54
C GLN A 54 9.13 5.70 -38.47
N THR A 55 8.27 4.78 -38.00
CA THR A 55 7.88 3.58 -38.77
C THR A 55 6.49 3.67 -39.42
N GLN A 56 5.89 4.86 -39.48
CA GLN A 56 4.58 5.08 -40.13
C GLN A 56 3.54 4.07 -39.65
N GLN A 57 3.42 3.90 -38.33
CA GLN A 57 2.52 2.93 -37.68
C GLN A 57 2.91 1.44 -37.85
N HIS A 58 4.17 1.11 -38.13
CA HIS A 58 4.67 -0.27 -38.10
C HIS A 58 5.53 -0.54 -36.86
N ALA A 59 5.95 -1.79 -36.68
CA ALA A 59 6.77 -2.17 -35.53
C ALA A 59 8.27 -1.85 -35.74
N VAL A 60 8.99 -1.74 -34.64
CA VAL A 60 10.45 -1.82 -34.54
C VAL A 60 10.81 -3.13 -33.86
N ILE A 61 11.61 -3.97 -34.52
CA ILE A 61 12.19 -5.20 -33.97
C ILE A 61 13.66 -4.94 -33.70
N ASN A 62 14.06 -4.87 -32.43
CA ASN A 62 15.43 -4.61 -31.99
C ASN A 62 15.99 -5.76 -31.15
N THR A 63 15.66 -7.00 -31.51
CA THR A 63 15.96 -8.18 -30.69
C THR A 63 17.40 -8.68 -30.89
N ASP A 64 17.92 -9.45 -29.93
CA ASP A 64 19.27 -10.06 -29.98
C ASP A 64 20.41 -9.04 -30.20
N THR A 65 20.21 -7.81 -29.72
CA THR A 65 21.18 -6.71 -29.83
C THR A 65 21.94 -6.43 -28.53
N GLN A 66 21.64 -7.14 -27.45
CA GLN A 66 22.43 -7.07 -26.21
C GLN A 66 23.79 -7.74 -26.40
N ASP A 67 24.79 -6.93 -26.71
CA ASP A 67 26.18 -7.30 -26.96
C ASP A 67 27.10 -6.66 -25.90
N PRO A 68 27.91 -7.45 -25.16
CA PRO A 68 28.91 -6.92 -24.22
C PRO A 68 29.91 -5.94 -24.87
N ALA A 69 30.17 -6.05 -26.17
CA ALA A 69 31.04 -5.14 -26.90
C ALA A 69 30.32 -3.85 -27.36
N MET A 70 29.01 -3.70 -27.06
CA MET A 70 28.16 -2.58 -27.45
C MET A 70 28.13 -2.32 -28.97
N LYS A 71 28.33 -3.34 -29.81
CA LYS A 71 28.37 -3.19 -31.28
C LYS A 71 27.02 -3.48 -31.96
N ARG A 72 25.94 -3.52 -31.19
CA ARG A 72 24.58 -3.83 -31.65
C ARG A 72 23.54 -2.99 -30.91
N GLY A 73 22.37 -2.85 -31.50
CA GLY A 73 21.23 -2.14 -30.91
C GLY A 73 20.92 -0.86 -31.66
N ILE A 74 20.08 -0.05 -31.04
CA ILE A 74 19.74 1.29 -31.49
C ILE A 74 20.43 2.24 -30.52
N GLN A 75 21.43 2.95 -31.02
CA GLN A 75 22.33 3.74 -30.20
C GLN A 75 22.57 5.13 -30.79
N ALA A 76 22.63 6.15 -29.94
CA ALA A 76 22.99 7.50 -30.32
C ALA A 76 23.89 8.15 -29.26
N MET A 77 24.90 8.91 -29.68
CA MET A 77 25.66 9.77 -28.75
C MET A 77 24.84 10.97 -28.27
N GLY A 78 23.83 11.39 -29.07
CA GLY A 78 22.83 12.38 -28.71
C GLY A 78 21.54 11.73 -28.24
N ASN A 79 20.42 12.16 -28.82
CA ASN A 79 19.09 11.66 -28.49
C ASN A 79 18.71 10.44 -29.34
N VAL A 80 17.86 9.57 -28.79
CA VAL A 80 17.11 8.57 -29.57
C VAL A 80 15.64 8.91 -29.48
N ASN A 81 15.04 9.26 -30.61
CA ASN A 81 13.60 9.50 -30.73
C ASN A 81 12.99 8.38 -31.58
N LEU A 82 12.11 7.57 -30.99
CA LEU A 82 11.46 6.46 -31.66
C LEU A 82 9.94 6.65 -31.61
N ASN A 83 9.34 6.83 -32.79
CA ASN A 83 7.90 6.81 -33.00
C ASN A 83 7.54 5.55 -33.80
N ALA A 84 6.76 4.66 -33.20
CA ALA A 84 6.38 3.41 -33.83
C ALA A 84 5.00 2.94 -33.37
N ASN A 85 4.43 1.95 -34.07
CA ASN A 85 3.24 1.28 -33.54
C ASN A 85 3.62 0.33 -32.40
N ALA A 86 4.69 -0.45 -32.54
CA ALA A 86 5.14 -1.34 -31.48
C ALA A 86 6.66 -1.43 -31.42
N LEU A 87 7.19 -1.76 -30.25
CA LEU A 87 8.60 -1.99 -30.02
C LEU A 87 8.80 -3.38 -29.41
N ASN A 88 9.53 -4.25 -30.13
CA ASN A 88 10.08 -5.47 -29.56
C ASN A 88 11.57 -5.26 -29.27
N ASN A 89 11.91 -5.11 -27.99
CA ASN A 89 13.28 -4.94 -27.51
C ASN A 89 13.75 -6.17 -26.70
N ASP A 90 13.22 -7.37 -26.99
CA ASP A 90 13.65 -8.59 -26.29
C ASP A 90 15.14 -8.87 -26.51
N LYS A 91 15.90 -8.99 -25.41
CA LYS A 91 17.38 -9.02 -25.40
C LYS A 91 17.98 -7.92 -26.27
N GLY A 92 17.30 -6.77 -26.34
CA GLY A 92 17.67 -5.62 -27.15
C GLY A 92 18.37 -4.52 -26.35
N VAL A 93 19.03 -3.61 -27.04
CA VAL A 93 19.64 -2.41 -26.46
C VAL A 93 19.10 -1.16 -27.15
N LEU A 94 18.52 -0.27 -26.34
CA LEU A 94 18.27 1.13 -26.69
C LEU A 94 19.17 2.01 -25.81
N LEU A 95 20.03 2.80 -26.44
CA LEU A 95 20.99 3.66 -25.74
C LEU A 95 21.00 5.06 -26.32
N ALA A 96 20.66 6.04 -25.49
CA ALA A 96 20.83 7.46 -25.80
C ALA A 96 21.89 8.08 -24.88
N GLY A 97 22.88 8.76 -25.46
CA GLY A 97 23.86 9.53 -24.70
C GLY A 97 23.25 10.72 -23.96
N ASN A 98 22.16 11.27 -24.49
CA ASN A 98 21.36 12.32 -23.85
C ASN A 98 19.97 11.79 -23.45
N ASP A 99 18.95 11.96 -24.30
CA ASP A 99 17.58 11.63 -23.96
C ASP A 99 17.03 10.47 -24.82
N LEU A 100 16.25 9.58 -24.21
CA LEU A 100 15.53 8.49 -24.88
C LEU A 100 14.03 8.80 -24.88
N SER A 101 13.45 9.02 -26.05
CA SER A 101 12.02 9.29 -26.24
C SER A 101 11.36 8.18 -27.05
N LEU A 102 10.39 7.50 -26.43
CA LEU A 102 9.62 6.42 -27.03
C LEU A 102 8.15 6.84 -27.12
N THR A 103 7.61 6.94 -28.32
CA THR A 103 6.17 7.17 -28.59
C THR A 103 5.62 5.98 -29.33
N LEU A 104 4.74 5.24 -28.68
CA LEU A 104 4.28 3.94 -29.15
C LEU A 104 2.74 3.82 -29.14
N GLN A 105 2.19 2.74 -29.71
CA GLN A 105 0.75 2.54 -29.84
C GLN A 105 0.30 1.20 -29.27
N GLY A 106 -0.85 1.20 -28.59
CA GLY A 106 -1.40 0.00 -27.96
C GLY A 106 -0.56 -0.48 -26.79
N ASP A 107 -0.64 -1.78 -26.50
CA ASP A 107 -0.07 -2.33 -25.28
C ASP A 107 1.42 -2.67 -25.45
N HIS A 108 2.22 -2.34 -24.44
CA HIS A 108 3.65 -2.61 -24.45
C HIS A 108 4.18 -3.22 -23.17
N VAL A 109 5.15 -4.09 -23.36
CA VAL A 109 5.91 -4.72 -22.29
C VAL A 109 7.37 -4.33 -22.48
N THR A 110 7.97 -3.73 -21.46
CA THR A 110 9.38 -3.35 -21.49
C THR A 110 10.27 -4.60 -21.50
N HIS A 111 11.24 -4.64 -22.39
CA HIS A 111 12.22 -5.73 -22.47
C HIS A 111 13.62 -5.17 -22.74
N GLY A 112 14.63 -6.01 -22.49
CA GLY A 112 16.02 -5.70 -22.77
C GLY A 112 16.55 -4.55 -21.91
N VAL A 113 17.47 -3.79 -22.50
CA VAL A 113 18.13 -2.64 -21.86
C VAL A 113 17.62 -1.36 -22.51
N MET A 114 17.23 -0.40 -21.66
CA MET A 114 16.88 0.97 -22.06
C MET A 114 17.67 1.94 -21.20
N VAL A 115 18.53 2.75 -21.82
CA VAL A 115 19.41 3.69 -21.12
C VAL A 115 19.32 5.06 -21.77
N ALA A 116 19.16 6.08 -20.92
CA ALA A 116 19.31 7.48 -21.28
C ALA A 116 20.34 8.13 -20.36
N GLY A 117 21.26 8.93 -20.93
CA GLY A 117 22.25 9.66 -20.15
C GLY A 117 21.66 10.76 -19.27
N ARG A 118 20.47 11.28 -19.62
CA ARG A 118 19.82 12.39 -18.92
C ARG A 118 18.34 12.13 -18.63
N ASP A 119 17.47 12.19 -19.64
CA ASP A 119 16.02 12.04 -19.45
C ASP A 119 15.45 10.90 -20.30
N MET A 120 14.38 10.27 -19.82
CA MET A 120 13.64 9.26 -20.57
C MET A 120 12.15 9.59 -20.59
N GLY A 121 11.56 9.55 -21.78
CA GLY A 121 10.12 9.61 -22.00
C GLY A 121 9.64 8.30 -22.62
N LEU A 122 8.61 7.69 -22.03
CA LEU A 122 7.92 6.52 -22.58
C LEU A 122 6.42 6.78 -22.60
N GLN A 123 5.88 6.97 -23.80
CA GLN A 123 4.46 7.15 -24.03
C GLN A 123 3.93 5.99 -24.85
N THR A 124 2.82 5.41 -24.39
CA THR A 124 2.02 4.49 -25.19
C THR A 124 0.53 4.81 -25.06
N THR A 125 -0.27 4.44 -26.05
CA THR A 125 -1.72 4.67 -26.04
C THR A 125 -2.52 3.57 -25.35
N GLY A 126 -1.94 2.36 -25.22
CA GLY A 126 -2.53 1.25 -24.47
C GLY A 126 -1.88 1.06 -23.10
N ASP A 127 -1.90 -0.16 -22.60
CA ASP A 127 -1.34 -0.52 -21.30
C ASP A 127 0.18 -0.68 -21.36
N LEU A 128 0.89 -0.33 -20.28
CA LEU A 128 2.33 -0.51 -20.14
C LEU A 128 2.63 -1.48 -18.99
N THR A 129 3.24 -2.61 -19.29
CA THR A 129 3.85 -3.50 -18.28
C THR A 129 5.36 -3.22 -18.21
N ASN A 130 5.79 -2.62 -17.10
CA ASN A 130 7.21 -2.50 -16.79
C ASN A 130 7.68 -3.73 -15.98
N GLN A 131 8.63 -4.45 -16.55
CA GLN A 131 9.22 -5.66 -15.96
C GLN A 131 10.74 -5.64 -15.91
N ILE A 132 11.35 -4.53 -16.30
CA ILE A 132 12.79 -4.28 -16.24
C ILE A 132 13.08 -3.12 -15.29
N ALA A 133 14.36 -2.93 -14.98
CA ALA A 133 14.81 -1.73 -14.28
C ALA A 133 15.01 -0.58 -15.27
N ILE A 134 14.13 0.42 -15.24
CA ILE A 134 14.30 1.70 -15.92
C ILE A 134 14.85 2.69 -14.90
N ARG A 135 16.16 2.99 -15.01
CA ARG A 135 16.87 3.93 -14.13
C ARG A 135 17.47 5.05 -14.96
N VAL A 136 17.05 6.27 -14.67
CA VAL A 136 17.37 7.46 -15.48
C VAL A 136 18.13 8.49 -14.64
N GLY A 137 19.10 9.16 -15.23
CA GLY A 137 19.97 10.09 -14.51
C GLY A 137 19.23 11.29 -13.88
N ARG A 138 18.27 11.87 -14.61
CA ARG A 138 17.58 13.10 -14.19
C ARG A 138 16.06 12.95 -14.16
N ASN A 139 15.37 12.93 -15.30
CA ASN A 139 13.91 12.87 -15.32
C ASN A 139 13.39 11.62 -16.03
N LEU A 140 12.41 10.96 -15.44
CA LEU A 140 11.63 9.88 -16.06
C LEU A 140 10.19 10.36 -16.23
N SER A 141 9.65 10.26 -17.43
CA SER A 141 8.24 10.49 -17.74
C SER A 141 7.63 9.26 -18.41
N VAL A 142 6.56 8.73 -17.82
CA VAL A 142 5.84 7.57 -18.36
C VAL A 142 4.36 7.91 -18.47
N SER A 143 3.79 7.69 -19.65
CA SER A 143 2.37 7.91 -19.92
C SER A 143 1.76 6.70 -20.63
N ALA A 144 0.67 6.17 -20.08
CA ALA A 144 -0.04 5.02 -20.65
C ALA A 144 -1.54 5.06 -20.31
N GLN A 145 -2.32 4.15 -20.90
CA GLN A 145 -3.68 3.90 -20.44
C GLN A 145 -3.65 3.39 -18.99
N SER A 146 -3.00 2.26 -18.78
CA SER A 146 -2.70 1.68 -17.46
C SER A 146 -1.21 1.39 -17.35
N ILE A 147 -0.67 1.42 -16.13
CA ILE A 147 0.74 1.10 -15.85
C ILE A 147 0.79 -0.04 -14.84
N ASP A 148 1.40 -1.16 -15.20
CA ASP A 148 1.76 -2.25 -14.29
C ASP A 148 3.27 -2.29 -14.09
N ASN A 149 3.74 -1.80 -12.95
CA ASN A 149 5.12 -1.95 -12.52
C ASN A 149 5.26 -3.25 -11.72
N THR A 150 5.62 -4.32 -12.42
CA THR A 150 5.70 -5.69 -11.87
C THR A 150 6.75 -5.82 -10.76
N VAL A 151 6.82 -6.98 -10.11
CA VAL A 151 7.76 -7.26 -9.00
C VAL A 151 9.23 -6.99 -9.37
N SER A 152 9.64 -7.25 -10.61
CA SER A 152 10.99 -6.96 -11.12
C SER A 152 11.12 -5.57 -11.76
N GLY A 153 10.00 -4.86 -11.93
CA GLY A 153 9.95 -3.55 -12.52
C GLY A 153 10.52 -2.48 -11.59
N GLU A 154 11.33 -1.59 -12.15
CA GLU A 154 11.73 -0.36 -11.49
C GLU A 154 11.51 0.83 -12.41
N LEU A 155 10.96 1.92 -11.85
CA LEU A 155 10.79 3.21 -12.50
C LEU A 155 11.47 4.26 -11.62
N VAL A 156 12.74 4.55 -11.91
CA VAL A 156 13.61 5.34 -11.03
C VAL A 156 14.26 6.48 -11.79
N SER A 157 14.27 7.67 -11.19
CA SER A 157 15.05 8.81 -11.68
C SER A 157 15.84 9.50 -10.57
N GLY A 158 16.87 10.27 -10.93
CA GLY A 158 17.64 11.04 -9.96
C GLY A 158 16.97 12.35 -9.49
N ASN A 159 16.01 12.87 -10.26
CA ASN A 159 15.34 14.15 -9.95
C ASN A 159 13.82 14.02 -9.98
N ASN A 160 13.19 13.81 -11.13
CA ASN A 160 11.73 13.83 -11.23
C ASN A 160 11.19 12.62 -11.96
N THR A 161 10.36 11.83 -11.27
CA THR A 161 9.67 10.65 -11.78
C THR A 161 8.19 10.99 -11.93
N GLN A 162 7.75 11.27 -13.16
CA GLN A 162 6.35 11.57 -13.50
C GLN A 162 5.69 10.37 -14.16
N LEU A 163 4.62 9.87 -13.56
CA LEU A 163 3.90 8.71 -14.03
C LEU A 163 2.42 9.06 -14.20
N MET A 164 1.93 8.90 -15.42
CA MET A 164 0.56 9.23 -15.80
C MET A 164 -0.12 7.98 -16.38
N ALA A 165 -0.96 7.35 -15.58
CA ALA A 165 -1.95 6.39 -16.06
C ALA A 165 -3.28 7.14 -16.23
N THR A 166 -3.97 6.94 -17.34
CA THR A 166 -5.34 7.49 -17.48
C THR A 166 -6.41 6.62 -16.80
N LYS A 167 -6.04 5.38 -16.44
CA LYS A 167 -6.83 4.42 -15.67
C LYS A 167 -6.02 3.90 -14.48
N ASP A 168 -5.61 2.65 -14.52
CA ASP A 168 -5.03 1.95 -13.38
C ASP A 168 -3.50 2.09 -13.35
N PHE A 169 -2.96 2.38 -12.18
CA PHE A 169 -1.55 2.21 -11.86
C PHE A 169 -1.44 1.09 -10.82
N THR A 170 -0.83 -0.03 -11.17
CA THR A 170 -0.46 -1.07 -10.19
C THR A 170 1.06 -1.08 -9.97
N ASN A 171 1.46 -1.03 -8.71
CA ASN A 171 2.87 -1.15 -8.31
C ASN A 171 3.10 -2.38 -7.43
N ARG A 172 3.92 -3.31 -7.90
CA ARG A 172 4.53 -4.39 -7.12
C ARG A 172 6.06 -4.25 -7.02
N GLY A 173 6.66 -3.49 -7.92
CA GLY A 173 8.09 -3.22 -7.97
C GLY A 173 8.50 -1.97 -7.19
N LEU A 174 9.46 -1.23 -7.76
CA LEU A 174 9.96 0.03 -7.21
C LEU A 174 9.59 1.22 -8.09
N VAL A 175 9.09 2.28 -7.46
CA VAL A 175 9.06 3.64 -8.00
C VAL A 175 9.89 4.52 -7.08
N ASP A 176 10.85 5.28 -7.60
CA ASP A 176 11.67 6.21 -6.80
C ASP A 176 12.10 7.44 -7.63
N GLY A 177 12.41 8.54 -6.94
CA GLY A 177 12.75 9.83 -7.54
C GLY A 177 13.16 10.85 -6.48
N GLY A 178 13.69 12.01 -6.91
CA GLY A 178 13.73 13.18 -6.03
C GLY A 178 12.30 13.66 -5.74
N HIS A 179 11.52 13.90 -6.79
CA HIS A 179 10.09 14.14 -6.72
C HIS A 179 9.35 13.08 -7.55
N THR A 180 8.60 12.22 -6.87
CA THR A 180 7.72 11.22 -7.49
C THR A 180 6.32 11.80 -7.62
N GLN A 181 5.82 11.90 -8.84
CA GLN A 181 4.51 12.44 -9.19
C GLN A 181 3.69 11.38 -9.89
N ILE A 182 2.57 10.99 -9.28
CA ILE A 182 1.67 9.99 -9.86
C ILE A 182 0.30 10.62 -10.11
N ASN A 183 -0.21 10.37 -11.31
CA ASN A 183 -1.58 10.65 -11.73
C ASN A 183 -2.20 9.35 -12.26
N SER A 184 -3.34 8.96 -11.71
CA SER A 184 -4.10 7.76 -12.11
C SER A 184 -5.57 7.93 -11.81
N GLU A 185 -6.44 7.13 -12.41
CA GLU A 185 -7.79 6.94 -11.87
C GLU A 185 -7.71 6.10 -10.59
N SER A 186 -7.06 4.93 -10.65
CA SER A 186 -6.86 4.05 -9.50
C SER A 186 -5.37 3.73 -9.33
N LEU A 187 -4.79 4.07 -8.17
CA LEU A 187 -3.45 3.68 -7.79
C LEU A 187 -3.53 2.55 -6.76
N THR A 188 -3.03 1.37 -7.14
CA THR A 188 -2.85 0.23 -6.22
C THR A 188 -1.36 -0.05 -6.00
N ASN A 189 -0.86 0.24 -4.81
CA ASN A 189 0.44 -0.22 -4.34
C ASN A 189 0.26 -1.52 -3.54
N LEU A 190 0.88 -2.60 -4.00
CA LEU A 190 0.49 -3.95 -3.62
C LEU A 190 1.69 -4.81 -3.23
N GLY A 191 1.59 -5.52 -2.09
CA GLY A 191 2.55 -6.56 -1.75
C GLY A 191 3.96 -6.03 -1.52
N THR A 192 4.87 -6.35 -2.44
CA THR A 192 6.26 -5.84 -2.45
C THR A 192 6.40 -4.40 -2.95
N GLY A 193 5.29 -3.79 -3.40
CA GLY A 193 5.25 -2.46 -3.96
C GLY A 193 5.86 -1.40 -3.05
N ARG A 194 6.82 -0.65 -3.60
CA ARG A 194 7.45 0.50 -2.96
C ARG A 194 7.32 1.71 -3.84
N ILE A 195 6.77 2.79 -3.28
CA ILE A 195 6.72 4.11 -3.91
C ILE A 195 7.49 5.06 -3.00
N TYR A 196 8.63 5.53 -3.47
CA TYR A 196 9.54 6.40 -2.74
C TYR A 196 9.77 7.73 -3.46
N GLY A 197 10.24 8.70 -2.69
CA GLY A 197 10.89 9.90 -3.20
C GLY A 197 11.29 10.86 -2.09
N ASP A 198 12.03 11.91 -2.39
CA ASP A 198 12.24 13.00 -1.41
C ASP A 198 10.94 13.75 -1.18
N ARG A 199 10.21 14.02 -2.26
CA ARG A 199 8.81 14.44 -2.24
C ARG A 199 7.97 13.44 -3.01
N ILE A 200 6.78 13.13 -2.51
CA ILE A 200 5.78 12.35 -3.24
C ILE A 200 4.52 13.20 -3.37
N SER A 201 3.95 13.21 -4.57
CA SER A 201 2.62 13.75 -4.80
C SER A 201 1.78 12.77 -5.59
N ILE A 202 0.60 12.42 -5.10
CA ILE A 202 -0.32 11.45 -5.72
C ILE A 202 -1.66 12.14 -5.98
N ALA A 203 -2.11 12.13 -7.23
CA ALA A 203 -3.49 12.46 -7.60
C ALA A 203 -4.17 11.21 -8.12
N ALA A 204 -5.21 10.73 -7.43
CA ALA A 204 -5.98 9.58 -7.86
C ALA A 204 -7.46 9.73 -7.52
N HIS A 205 -8.35 8.97 -8.16
CA HIS A 205 -9.68 8.76 -7.59
C HIS A 205 -9.56 7.81 -6.39
N ASP A 206 -9.01 6.62 -6.62
CA ASP A 206 -8.79 5.61 -5.59
C ASP A 206 -7.29 5.41 -5.33
N LEU A 207 -6.89 5.44 -4.06
CA LEU A 207 -5.55 5.09 -3.59
C LEU A 207 -5.63 3.90 -2.65
N ILE A 208 -5.09 2.76 -3.06
CA ILE A 208 -5.06 1.52 -2.29
C ILE A 208 -3.61 1.13 -2.02
N ASN A 209 -3.21 1.13 -0.75
CA ASN A 209 -1.93 0.64 -0.28
C ASN A 209 -2.19 -0.59 0.60
N LYS A 210 -1.87 -1.78 0.08
CA LYS A 210 -2.30 -3.03 0.73
C LYS A 210 -1.30 -4.17 0.59
N GLU A 211 -1.55 -5.19 1.37
CA GLU A 211 -0.85 -6.45 1.36
C GLU A 211 -1.12 -7.31 0.12
N GLU A 212 -0.19 -8.21 -0.16
CA GLU A 212 -0.38 -9.32 -1.10
C GLU A 212 0.12 -10.62 -0.46
N TRP A 213 -0.66 -11.68 -0.63
CA TRP A 213 -0.28 -13.03 -0.22
C TRP A 213 0.37 -13.76 -1.40
N VAL A 214 1.64 -14.12 -1.24
CA VAL A 214 2.35 -14.99 -2.18
C VAL A 214 2.65 -16.31 -1.47
N GLY A 215 1.81 -17.31 -1.73
CA GLY A 215 1.79 -18.54 -0.94
C GLY A 215 1.37 -18.23 0.50
N THR A 216 2.23 -18.56 1.47
CA THR A 216 1.99 -18.29 2.90
C THR A 216 2.63 -17.00 3.40
N ILE A 217 3.32 -16.25 2.53
CA ILE A 217 4.01 -15.02 2.90
C ILE A 217 3.12 -13.84 2.54
N GLN A 218 2.69 -13.10 3.56
CA GLN A 218 2.07 -11.79 3.41
C GLN A 218 3.18 -10.74 3.33
N LYS A 219 3.07 -9.83 2.36
CA LYS A 219 3.92 -8.64 2.29
C LYS A 219 3.04 -7.42 2.17
N ALA A 220 3.38 -6.36 2.87
CA ALA A 220 2.62 -5.12 2.88
C ALA A 220 3.36 -4.02 2.12
N ALA A 221 2.61 -3.28 1.30
CA ALA A 221 3.18 -2.27 0.44
C ALA A 221 3.55 -0.98 1.22
N THR A 222 4.51 -0.23 0.68
CA THR A 222 5.00 1.01 1.31
C THR A 222 4.93 2.18 0.34
N ILE A 223 4.34 3.29 0.80
CA ILE A 223 4.45 4.62 0.20
C ILE A 223 5.21 5.48 1.21
N ALA A 224 6.40 5.97 0.88
CA ALA A 224 7.23 6.70 1.84
C ALA A 224 8.01 7.84 1.19
N ALA A 225 7.72 9.07 1.62
CA ALA A 225 8.50 10.25 1.26
C ALA A 225 9.59 10.53 2.30
N ARG A 226 10.82 10.82 1.87
CA ARG A 226 11.92 11.20 2.78
C ARG A 226 11.66 12.57 3.42
N ASN A 227 11.02 13.48 2.68
CA ASN A 227 10.55 14.77 3.16
C ASN A 227 9.02 14.80 3.11
N GLU A 228 8.42 15.35 2.07
CA GLU A 228 7.01 15.73 2.03
C GLU A 228 6.13 14.76 1.23
N LEU A 229 4.94 14.47 1.75
CA LEU A 229 3.93 13.65 1.07
C LEU A 229 2.60 14.41 0.93
N ASP A 230 2.19 14.65 -0.32
CA ASP A 230 0.88 15.19 -0.66
C ASP A 230 0.03 14.13 -1.37
N ILE A 231 -1.14 13.80 -0.80
CA ILE A 231 -2.11 12.89 -1.41
C ILE A 231 -3.40 13.66 -1.68
N GLY A 232 -3.83 13.66 -2.93
CA GLY A 232 -5.16 14.08 -3.37
C GLY A 232 -5.91 12.90 -3.93
N ALA A 233 -6.80 12.30 -3.14
CA ALA A 233 -7.65 11.20 -3.61
C ALA A 233 -9.02 11.15 -2.95
N HIS A 234 -10.01 10.59 -3.65
CA HIS A 234 -11.38 10.47 -3.13
C HIS A 234 -11.51 9.32 -2.14
N THR A 235 -11.02 8.14 -2.49
CA THR A 235 -11.04 6.94 -1.65
C THR A 235 -9.61 6.56 -1.30
N ILE A 236 -9.30 6.49 -0.01
CA ILE A 236 -7.96 6.12 0.45
C ILE A 236 -8.08 4.90 1.36
N VAL A 237 -7.38 3.83 1.00
CA VAL A 237 -7.31 2.59 1.77
C VAL A 237 -5.86 2.26 2.06
N ASN A 238 -5.53 2.17 3.34
CA ASN A 238 -4.27 1.64 3.84
C ASN A 238 -4.61 0.45 4.76
N GLN A 239 -4.15 -0.76 4.43
CA GLN A 239 -4.56 -1.95 5.17
C GLN A 239 -3.43 -2.98 5.38
N GLU A 240 -3.56 -3.78 6.43
CA GLU A 240 -2.73 -4.97 6.72
C GLU A 240 -1.22 -4.69 6.71
N HIS A 241 -0.74 -3.97 7.74
CA HIS A 241 0.66 -3.54 7.92
C HIS A 241 1.21 -2.62 6.83
N ALA A 242 0.41 -2.21 5.85
CA ALA A 242 0.85 -1.27 4.84
C ALA A 242 1.21 0.08 5.48
N LEU A 243 2.22 0.74 4.89
CA LEU A 243 2.79 1.98 5.42
C LEU A 243 2.58 3.13 4.45
N ILE A 244 1.98 4.22 4.93
CA ILE A 244 2.04 5.54 4.32
C ILE A 244 2.87 6.44 5.25
N TYR A 245 4.00 6.92 4.76
CA TYR A 245 4.99 7.63 5.57
C TYR A 245 5.50 8.92 4.91
N SER A 246 5.79 9.90 5.74
CA SER A 246 6.52 11.11 5.38
C SER A 246 7.54 11.42 6.47
N GLY A 247 8.79 11.73 6.08
CA GLY A 247 9.81 12.18 7.03
C GLY A 247 9.64 13.63 7.52
N SER A 248 8.73 14.39 6.90
CA SER A 248 8.38 15.76 7.24
C SER A 248 6.85 15.91 7.26
N ASP A 249 6.31 16.95 6.64
CA ASP A 249 4.87 17.21 6.58
C ASP A 249 4.15 16.23 5.62
N MET A 250 2.98 15.78 6.07
CA MET A 250 2.06 14.98 5.29
C MET A 250 0.72 15.69 5.18
N ALA A 251 0.21 15.82 3.96
CA ALA A 251 -1.11 16.35 3.68
C ALA A 251 -1.94 15.35 2.85
N ILE A 252 -3.13 15.03 3.33
CA ILE A 252 -4.07 14.12 2.68
C ILE A 252 -5.40 14.84 2.48
N ALA A 253 -5.87 14.92 1.24
CA ALA A 253 -7.10 15.60 0.87
C ALA A 253 -7.73 14.95 -0.39
N GLY A 254 -8.77 15.59 -0.95
CA GLY A 254 -9.54 15.06 -2.08
C GLY A 254 -8.89 15.24 -3.45
N ALA A 255 -8.02 16.25 -3.60
CA ALA A 255 -7.39 16.60 -4.87
C ALA A 255 -6.00 17.22 -4.64
N LEU A 256 -5.27 17.41 -5.73
CA LEU A 256 -4.05 18.23 -5.75
C LEU A 256 -4.27 19.49 -6.58
N ASP A 257 -3.71 20.61 -6.14
CA ASP A 257 -3.68 21.85 -6.93
C ASP A 257 -2.58 21.83 -8.02
N ASN A 258 -2.43 22.94 -8.75
CA ASN A 258 -1.40 23.08 -9.78
C ASN A 258 0.05 23.02 -9.24
N ALA A 259 0.25 23.29 -7.96
CA ALA A 259 1.54 23.16 -7.27
C ALA A 259 1.75 21.76 -6.65
N ARG A 260 0.82 20.83 -6.90
CA ARG A 260 0.79 19.48 -6.34
C ARG A 260 0.65 19.47 -4.83
N ARG A 261 -0.15 20.39 -4.28
CA ARG A 261 -0.49 20.48 -2.85
C ARG A 261 -1.88 19.92 -2.59
N ALA A 262 -2.02 19.16 -1.49
CA ALA A 262 -3.30 18.58 -1.12
C ALA A 262 -4.36 19.66 -0.84
N THR A 263 -5.52 19.55 -1.49
CA THR A 263 -6.66 20.47 -1.37
C THR A 263 -7.99 19.71 -1.44
N GLY A 264 -9.08 20.39 -1.07
CA GLY A 264 -10.41 19.78 -1.03
C GLY A 264 -10.55 18.75 0.09
N THR A 265 -11.46 17.80 -0.09
CA THR A 265 -11.84 16.81 0.94
C THR A 265 -11.92 15.44 0.30
N ALA A 266 -11.21 14.45 0.86
CA ALA A 266 -11.38 13.05 0.46
C ALA A 266 -12.75 12.55 0.90
N ASN A 267 -13.38 11.66 0.15
CA ASN A 267 -14.65 11.06 0.56
C ASN A 267 -14.43 10.13 1.75
N THR A 268 -13.46 9.22 1.62
CA THR A 268 -13.16 8.24 2.68
C THR A 268 -11.67 8.04 2.85
N LEU A 269 -11.27 7.83 4.10
CA LEU A 269 -9.96 7.32 4.46
C LEU A 269 -10.13 6.15 5.42
N THR A 270 -9.73 4.96 5.00
CA THR A 270 -9.70 3.76 5.84
C THR A 270 -8.25 3.37 6.11
N ASN A 271 -7.88 3.34 7.39
CA ASN A 271 -6.62 2.79 7.88
C ASN A 271 -6.94 1.57 8.75
N SER A 272 -6.66 0.37 8.25
CA SER A 272 -7.13 -0.90 8.82
C SER A 272 -5.94 -1.81 9.17
N SER A 273 -5.64 -1.98 10.45
CA SER A 273 -4.43 -2.69 10.94
C SER A 273 -3.14 -2.24 10.22
N ALA A 274 -3.07 -0.95 9.86
CA ALA A 274 -2.01 -0.38 9.05
C ALA A 274 -1.50 0.95 9.65
N THR A 275 -0.43 1.52 9.09
CA THR A 275 0.21 2.73 9.65
C THR A 275 0.22 3.89 8.67
N ILE A 276 -0.26 5.04 9.13
CA ILE A 276 -0.06 6.36 8.51
C ILE A 276 0.77 7.19 9.49
N GLU A 277 1.93 7.68 9.06
CA GLU A 277 2.87 8.37 9.95
C GLU A 277 3.58 9.56 9.29
N SER A 278 3.52 10.72 9.95
CA SER A 278 4.26 11.92 9.58
C SER A 278 5.36 12.23 10.61
N GLY A 279 6.57 12.48 10.11
CA GLY A 279 7.75 12.91 10.87
C GLY A 279 7.71 14.37 11.31
N ASN A 280 6.74 15.16 10.82
CA ASN A 280 6.42 16.48 11.33
C ASN A 280 4.90 16.64 11.48
N GLN A 281 4.24 17.50 10.69
CA GLN A 281 2.81 17.78 10.83
C GLN A 281 1.98 16.88 9.90
N LEU A 282 0.86 16.36 10.42
CA LEU A 282 -0.14 15.66 9.62
C LEU A 282 -1.40 16.52 9.46
N THR A 283 -1.80 16.76 8.22
CA THR A 283 -3.10 17.37 7.88
C THR A 283 -3.93 16.36 7.09
N LEU A 284 -5.12 16.03 7.58
CA LEU A 284 -6.03 15.05 7.00
C LEU A 284 -7.41 15.67 6.81
N HIS A 285 -7.80 15.87 5.55
CA HIS A 285 -9.08 16.43 5.13
C HIS A 285 -9.92 15.33 4.48
N SER A 286 -10.84 14.73 5.25
CA SER A 286 -11.69 13.64 4.78
C SER A 286 -13.09 13.71 5.39
N ALA A 287 -14.12 13.40 4.60
CA ALA A 287 -15.51 13.37 5.03
C ALA A 287 -15.81 12.20 5.98
N ASP A 288 -15.14 11.06 5.81
CA ASP A 288 -15.26 9.90 6.69
C ASP A 288 -13.90 9.22 6.87
N THR A 289 -13.32 9.35 8.06
CA THR A 289 -12.09 8.65 8.44
C THR A 289 -12.38 7.50 9.38
N LEU A 290 -11.89 6.31 9.03
CA LEU A 290 -11.95 5.09 9.83
C LEU A 290 -10.53 4.58 10.12
N ASN A 291 -10.15 4.57 11.38
CA ASN A 291 -8.94 3.92 11.90
C ASN A 291 -9.37 2.71 12.72
N VAL A 292 -9.08 1.50 12.27
CA VAL A 292 -9.69 0.27 12.81
C VAL A 292 -8.71 -0.88 12.95
N ASP A 293 -8.85 -1.66 14.02
CA ASP A 293 -8.21 -2.96 14.17
C ASP A 293 -9.09 -4.01 13.49
N ALA A 294 -8.62 -4.60 12.39
CA ALA A 294 -9.34 -5.63 11.66
C ALA A 294 -9.22 -7.03 12.30
N HIS A 295 -8.28 -7.21 13.23
CA HIS A 295 -7.89 -8.52 13.78
C HIS A 295 -8.21 -8.70 15.26
N ILE A 296 -8.89 -7.72 15.88
CA ILE A 296 -9.27 -7.82 17.29
C ILE A 296 -10.16 -9.05 17.54
N LYS A 297 -9.64 -9.95 18.38
CA LYS A 297 -10.29 -11.20 18.77
C LYS A 297 -10.47 -11.26 20.28
N ILE A 298 -11.69 -11.52 20.72
CA ILE A 298 -12.08 -11.67 22.13
C ILE A 298 -12.66 -13.06 22.30
N GLU A 299 -12.21 -13.79 23.33
CA GLU A 299 -12.73 -15.12 23.65
C GLU A 299 -13.16 -15.21 25.12
N PRO A 300 -14.32 -15.82 25.42
CA PRO A 300 -14.75 -16.06 26.79
C PRO A 300 -13.90 -17.16 27.44
N GLN A 301 -13.39 -16.88 28.63
CA GLN A 301 -12.66 -17.82 29.46
C GLN A 301 -13.54 -18.23 30.64
N VAL A 302 -13.70 -19.53 30.85
CA VAL A 302 -14.55 -20.09 31.91
C VAL A 302 -13.68 -20.61 33.05
N SER A 303 -13.99 -20.19 34.27
CA SER A 303 -13.41 -20.75 35.49
C SER A 303 -14.51 -21.15 36.47
N THR A 304 -14.26 -22.21 37.24
CA THR A 304 -15.21 -22.72 38.24
C THR A 304 -14.56 -22.82 39.61
N GLN A 305 -15.34 -22.55 40.65
CA GLN A 305 -14.90 -22.64 42.03
C GLN A 305 -16.03 -23.23 42.89
N SER A 306 -15.74 -24.26 43.67
CA SER A 306 -16.65 -24.76 44.70
C SER A 306 -16.51 -23.91 45.96
N ILE A 307 -17.62 -23.38 46.46
CA ILE A 307 -17.68 -22.47 47.60
C ILE A 307 -18.65 -23.04 48.63
N SER A 308 -18.20 -23.06 49.89
CA SER A 308 -19.01 -23.37 51.06
C SER A 308 -19.00 -22.14 51.98
N GLU A 309 -20.13 -21.46 52.15
CA GLU A 309 -20.23 -20.24 52.96
C GLU A 309 -21.49 -20.21 53.83
N GLY A 310 -21.44 -19.48 54.95
CA GLY A 310 -22.52 -19.41 55.93
C GLY A 310 -22.54 -20.57 56.92
N ASP A 311 -22.87 -20.28 58.18
CA ASP A 311 -22.94 -21.29 59.24
C ASP A 311 -24.31 -21.96 59.31
N ASN A 312 -25.39 -21.17 59.33
CA ASN A 312 -26.77 -21.66 59.29
C ASN A 312 -27.77 -20.55 58.86
N PRO A 313 -28.33 -20.59 57.64
CA PRO A 313 -28.14 -21.64 56.65
C PRO A 313 -26.73 -21.63 56.04
N ARG A 314 -26.23 -22.81 55.67
CA ARG A 314 -25.00 -23.02 54.90
C ARG A 314 -25.33 -23.12 53.42
N TYR A 315 -24.48 -22.53 52.59
CA TYR A 315 -24.57 -22.59 51.13
C TYR A 315 -23.38 -23.35 50.60
N ASP A 316 -23.63 -24.39 49.80
CA ASP A 316 -22.62 -25.14 49.07
C ASP A 316 -22.95 -25.02 47.59
N TYR A 317 -22.14 -24.28 46.84
CA TYR A 317 -22.42 -23.98 45.43
C TYR A 317 -21.16 -23.95 44.57
N THR A 318 -21.38 -24.16 43.27
CA THR A 318 -20.37 -23.93 42.25
C THR A 318 -20.57 -22.53 41.69
N ARG A 319 -19.56 -21.69 41.83
CA ARG A 319 -19.44 -20.43 41.11
C ARG A 319 -18.79 -20.71 39.76
N THR A 320 -19.48 -20.37 38.68
CA THR A 320 -18.94 -20.34 37.32
C THR A 320 -18.76 -18.88 36.91
N ILE A 321 -17.53 -18.50 36.59
CA ILE A 321 -17.18 -17.18 36.07
C ILE A 321 -16.83 -17.34 34.59
N THR A 322 -17.58 -16.66 33.74
CA THR A 322 -17.27 -16.51 32.31
C THR A 322 -16.77 -15.10 32.09
N GLU A 323 -15.52 -14.95 31.65
CA GLU A 323 -14.83 -13.66 31.51
C GLU A 323 -14.27 -13.51 30.10
N ASP A 324 -14.70 -12.48 29.38
CA ASP A 324 -14.13 -12.15 28.07
C ASP A 324 -12.67 -11.69 28.19
N LYS A 325 -11.79 -12.24 27.34
CA LYS A 325 -10.38 -11.84 27.27
C LYS A 325 -9.96 -11.51 25.86
N LEU A 326 -9.11 -10.49 25.72
CA LEU A 326 -8.44 -10.15 24.48
C LEU A 326 -7.41 -11.23 24.12
N VAL A 327 -7.53 -11.81 22.93
CA VAL A 327 -6.66 -12.89 22.42
C VAL A 327 -5.73 -12.38 21.32
N LEU A 328 -6.23 -11.51 20.45
CA LEU A 328 -5.47 -10.92 19.36
C LEU A 328 -5.87 -9.47 19.18
N ALA A 329 -4.92 -8.62 18.86
CA ALA A 329 -5.12 -7.24 18.44
C ALA A 329 -4.00 -6.87 17.47
N ASP A 330 -4.34 -6.14 16.43
CA ASP A 330 -3.41 -5.57 15.46
C ASP A 330 -3.87 -4.15 15.09
N PRO A 331 -3.70 -3.19 16.00
CA PRO A 331 -4.32 -1.89 15.89
C PRO A 331 -3.74 -1.08 14.74
N ALA A 332 -4.62 -0.40 14.01
CA ALA A 332 -4.22 0.65 13.08
C ALA A 332 -3.63 1.86 13.83
N LYS A 333 -2.74 2.59 13.15
CA LYS A 333 -2.01 3.73 13.71
C LYS A 333 -2.07 4.93 12.77
N ILE A 334 -2.49 6.07 13.30
CA ILE A 334 -2.32 7.38 12.67
C ILE A 334 -1.43 8.23 13.59
N ILE A 335 -0.27 8.65 13.10
CA ILE A 335 0.79 9.25 13.91
C ILE A 335 1.30 10.55 13.27
N SER A 336 1.53 11.55 14.11
CA SER A 336 2.30 12.75 13.78
C SER A 336 3.31 13.03 14.88
N ALA A 337 4.55 13.31 14.52
CA ALA A 337 5.58 13.72 15.47
C ALA A 337 5.35 15.14 16.03
N SER A 338 4.52 15.95 15.38
CA SER A 338 4.18 17.32 15.75
C SER A 338 2.65 17.49 15.82
N ASN A 339 2.12 18.58 15.29
CA ASN A 339 0.68 18.83 15.25
C ASN A 339 -0.04 17.92 14.26
N MET A 340 -1.22 17.46 14.65
CA MET A 340 -2.15 16.72 13.80
C MET A 340 -3.45 17.51 13.65
N ALA A 341 -3.85 17.80 12.42
CA ALA A 341 -5.11 18.42 12.08
C ALA A 341 -5.98 17.43 11.30
N LEU A 342 -7.14 17.10 11.86
CA LEU A 342 -8.16 16.25 11.27
C LEU A 342 -9.39 17.12 11.00
N SER A 343 -9.84 17.25 9.76
CA SER A 343 -10.89 18.22 9.40
C SER A 343 -12.03 17.63 8.56
N GLU A 344 -13.08 18.44 8.36
CA GLU A 344 -14.27 18.22 7.53
C GLU A 344 -15.30 17.21 8.06
N GLY A 345 -14.89 15.98 8.33
CA GLY A 345 -15.81 14.83 8.40
C GLY A 345 -16.07 14.18 9.75
N ALA A 346 -16.62 12.97 9.72
CA ALA A 346 -16.65 12.05 10.85
C ALA A 346 -15.29 11.36 11.02
N PHE A 347 -14.88 11.13 12.27
CA PHE A 347 -13.66 10.40 12.58
C PHE A 347 -13.95 9.26 13.56
N LYS A 348 -13.64 8.04 13.14
CA LYS A 348 -13.84 6.82 13.92
C LYS A 348 -12.51 6.17 14.20
N ASN A 349 -12.15 6.07 15.48
CA ASN A 349 -11.03 5.29 15.97
C ASN A 349 -11.57 4.11 16.77
N LEU A 350 -11.50 2.91 16.18
CA LEU A 350 -12.09 1.69 16.71
C LEU A 350 -10.98 0.70 17.05
N ASP A 351 -10.79 0.44 18.34
CA ASP A 351 -9.77 -0.52 18.82
C ASP A 351 -8.34 -0.18 18.34
N SER A 352 -8.10 1.09 17.98
CA SER A 352 -6.90 1.54 17.26
C SER A 352 -6.28 2.78 17.91
N LYS A 353 -5.18 3.27 17.34
CA LYS A 353 -4.34 4.31 17.95
C LYS A 353 -4.21 5.54 17.05
N VAL A 354 -4.35 6.71 17.69
CA VAL A 354 -4.10 8.03 17.10
C VAL A 354 -3.18 8.79 18.03
N LEU A 355 -2.03 9.24 17.54
CA LEU A 355 -1.02 9.92 18.34
C LEU A 355 -0.53 11.19 17.65
N ALA A 356 -0.61 12.32 18.34
CA ALA A 356 0.05 13.56 17.94
C ALA A 356 1.11 13.92 18.98
N GLY A 357 2.33 14.22 18.53
CA GLY A 357 3.41 14.69 19.41
C GLY A 357 3.19 16.12 19.91
N GLY A 358 2.39 16.91 19.19
CA GLY A 358 1.95 18.25 19.53
C GLY A 358 0.44 18.36 19.68
N GLN A 359 -0.14 19.42 19.15
CA GLN A 359 -1.57 19.67 19.22
C GLN A 359 -2.34 18.72 18.29
N LEU A 360 -3.33 18.00 18.83
CA LEU A 360 -4.34 17.30 18.04
C LEU A 360 -5.58 18.19 17.91
N THR A 361 -5.87 18.63 16.69
CA THR A 361 -7.07 19.41 16.37
C THR A 361 -8.02 18.56 15.54
N LYS A 362 -9.27 18.43 15.98
CA LYS A 362 -10.35 17.83 15.20
C LYS A 362 -11.44 18.86 14.95
N SER A 363 -11.69 19.18 13.68
CA SER A 363 -12.86 19.93 13.20
C SER A 363 -13.71 19.03 12.30
N GLY A 364 -15.03 19.21 12.26
CA GLY A 364 -15.95 18.38 11.49
C GLY A 364 -17.19 17.95 12.28
N THR A 365 -17.82 16.85 11.88
CA THR A 365 -19.18 16.51 12.32
C THR A 365 -19.24 15.64 13.58
N SER A 366 -18.38 14.62 13.71
CA SER A 366 -18.38 13.71 14.86
C SER A 366 -17.01 13.07 15.14
N VAL A 367 -16.85 12.58 16.36
CA VAL A 367 -15.73 11.74 16.80
C VAL A 367 -16.27 10.54 17.53
N GLU A 368 -15.97 9.35 17.04
CA GLU A 368 -16.19 8.08 17.73
C GLU A 368 -14.82 7.51 18.09
N ASN A 369 -14.53 7.40 19.38
CA ASN A 369 -13.30 6.80 19.88
C ASN A 369 -13.69 5.67 20.82
N ASN A 370 -13.91 4.50 20.24
CA ASN A 370 -14.51 3.37 20.94
C ASN A 370 -13.49 2.22 21.03
N GLU A 371 -13.23 1.80 22.26
CA GLU A 371 -12.64 0.49 22.54
C GLU A 371 -13.76 -0.55 22.71
N ARG A 372 -13.50 -1.77 22.27
CA ARG A 372 -14.39 -2.91 22.46
C ARG A 372 -14.29 -3.39 23.90
N LEU A 373 -15.43 -3.34 24.58
CA LEU A 373 -15.57 -3.79 25.95
C LEU A 373 -15.89 -5.29 26.01
N GLY A 374 -15.40 -5.95 27.05
CA GLY A 374 -15.75 -7.33 27.38
C GLY A 374 -16.80 -7.41 28.49
N THR A 375 -17.19 -8.63 28.82
CA THR A 375 -18.11 -8.92 29.93
C THR A 375 -17.55 -9.97 30.87
N LYS A 376 -17.90 -9.86 32.15
CA LYS A 376 -17.68 -10.90 33.15
C LYS A 376 -19.02 -11.27 33.76
N THR A 377 -19.41 -12.53 33.57
CA THR A 377 -20.65 -13.08 34.13
C THR A 377 -20.31 -14.07 35.24
N THR A 378 -20.83 -13.83 36.44
CA THR A 378 -20.73 -14.74 37.59
C THR A 378 -22.07 -15.43 37.81
N HIS A 379 -22.07 -16.76 37.79
CA HIS A 379 -23.26 -17.58 38.02
C HIS A 379 -23.02 -18.58 39.16
N ASP A 380 -23.82 -18.50 40.21
CA ASP A 380 -23.71 -19.34 41.41
C ASP A 380 -24.91 -20.29 41.48
N VAL A 381 -24.64 -21.61 41.44
CA VAL A 381 -25.66 -22.67 41.52
C VAL A 381 -25.24 -23.77 42.49
N GLY A 382 -26.14 -24.17 43.37
CA GLY A 382 -25.88 -25.21 44.35
C GLY A 382 -27.05 -25.47 45.28
N THR A 383 -26.75 -25.64 46.56
CA THR A 383 -27.73 -25.95 47.59
C THR A 383 -27.59 -25.06 48.81
N MET A 384 -28.72 -24.76 49.46
CA MET A 384 -28.77 -24.14 50.78
C MET A 384 -29.28 -25.17 51.79
N THR A 385 -28.50 -25.43 52.84
CA THR A 385 -28.85 -26.34 53.94
C THR A 385 -29.09 -25.54 55.21
N LYS A 386 -30.28 -25.69 55.79
CA LYS A 386 -30.60 -25.14 57.12
C LYS A 386 -30.41 -26.22 58.17
N PHE A 387 -29.44 -26.03 59.04
CA PHE A 387 -29.15 -26.93 60.16
C PHE A 387 -30.06 -26.58 61.32
N ASN A 388 -30.75 -27.57 61.88
CA ASN A 388 -31.53 -27.30 63.08
C ASN A 388 -30.64 -27.45 64.32
N VAL A 389 -30.56 -26.40 65.15
CA VAL A 389 -29.67 -26.37 66.31
C VAL A 389 -30.22 -27.27 67.43
N ARG A 390 -29.37 -28.17 67.93
CA ARG A 390 -29.62 -28.98 69.11
C ARG A 390 -29.70 -28.07 70.35
N TYR A 391 -30.90 -27.84 70.90
CA TYR A 391 -31.06 -27.12 72.17
C TYR A 391 -31.64 -28.03 73.26
N CYS A 392 -31.12 -27.91 74.48
CA CYS A 392 -31.65 -28.59 75.66
C CYS A 392 -32.74 -27.73 76.31
N ARG A 393 -33.95 -28.28 76.46
CA ARG A 393 -35.01 -27.64 77.25
C ARG A 393 -34.88 -28.14 78.69
N PHE A 394 -34.41 -27.29 79.60
CA PHE A 394 -34.37 -27.62 81.03
C PHE A 394 -35.80 -27.72 81.59
N GLY A 395 -36.24 -28.94 81.89
CA GLY A 395 -37.57 -29.19 82.43
C GLY A 395 -37.89 -30.65 82.80
N SER A 396 -36.88 -31.49 83.06
CA SER A 396 -37.08 -32.88 83.51
C SER A 396 -36.00 -33.31 84.52
N PRO A 397 -36.33 -34.06 85.59
CA PRO A 397 -35.36 -34.51 86.61
C PRO A 397 -34.32 -35.53 86.11
N PHE A 398 -34.40 -35.99 84.86
CA PHE A 398 -33.63 -37.12 84.33
C PHE A 398 -32.60 -36.77 83.23
N GLY A 399 -32.23 -35.50 83.10
CA GLY A 399 -31.20 -35.04 82.14
C GLY A 399 -31.78 -34.48 80.82
N CYS A 400 -30.93 -33.80 80.05
CA CYS A 400 -31.30 -33.12 78.80
C CYS A 400 -31.94 -34.09 77.79
N ILE A 401 -33.18 -33.79 77.36
CA ILE A 401 -33.77 -34.42 76.17
C ILE A 401 -33.29 -33.62 74.96
N TYR A 402 -32.50 -34.25 74.10
CA TYR A 402 -32.09 -33.68 72.83
C TYR A 402 -33.16 -34.01 71.77
N HIS A 403 -33.64 -32.99 71.06
CA HIS A 403 -34.41 -33.19 69.84
C HIS A 403 -33.46 -33.08 68.64
N ASP A 404 -33.28 -34.18 67.91
CA ASP A 404 -32.61 -34.16 66.63
C ASP A 404 -33.63 -33.73 65.58
N TYR A 405 -33.41 -32.56 64.99
CA TYR A 405 -34.20 -32.08 63.87
C TYR A 405 -33.42 -32.36 62.58
N LYS A 406 -34.10 -32.89 61.56
CA LYS A 406 -33.48 -33.17 60.25
C LYS A 406 -33.00 -31.87 59.60
N ASP A 407 -31.88 -31.94 58.90
CA ASP A 407 -31.42 -30.86 58.04
C ASP A 407 -32.33 -30.75 56.82
N GLU A 408 -32.66 -29.52 56.43
CA GLU A 408 -33.46 -29.23 55.23
C GLU A 408 -32.55 -28.63 54.17
N THR A 409 -32.41 -29.32 53.04
CA THR A 409 -31.60 -28.86 51.90
C THR A 409 -32.51 -28.49 50.73
N TYR A 410 -32.28 -27.30 50.19
CA TYR A 410 -33.03 -26.74 49.06
C TYR A 410 -32.08 -26.43 47.91
N ALA A 411 -32.57 -26.58 46.67
CA ALA A 411 -31.86 -26.04 45.51
C ALA A 411 -31.74 -24.52 45.64
N TRP A 412 -30.56 -24.00 45.36
CA TRP A 412 -30.24 -22.58 45.50
C TRP A 412 -29.50 -22.08 44.26
N GLN A 413 -29.88 -20.90 43.79
CA GLN A 413 -29.20 -20.20 42.71
C GLN A 413 -29.26 -18.69 42.99
N ARG A 414 -28.17 -17.98 42.66
CA ARG A 414 -28.11 -16.52 42.71
C ARG A 414 -28.40 -15.96 41.32
N ALA A 415 -29.04 -14.79 41.25
CA ALA A 415 -29.14 -14.07 39.99
C ALA A 415 -27.73 -13.83 39.41
N PRO A 416 -27.50 -14.07 38.10
CA PRO A 416 -26.21 -13.80 37.50
C PRO A 416 -25.80 -12.34 37.68
N VAL A 417 -24.53 -12.11 37.99
CA VAL A 417 -23.94 -10.76 38.02
C VAL A 417 -23.16 -10.57 36.73
N ILE A 418 -23.48 -9.52 35.97
CA ILE A 418 -22.78 -9.16 34.74
C ILE A 418 -22.04 -7.84 34.98
N GLU A 419 -20.73 -7.86 34.77
CA GLU A 419 -19.85 -6.70 34.87
C GLU A 419 -19.27 -6.40 33.48
N THR A 420 -19.16 -5.12 33.12
CA THR A 420 -18.46 -4.68 31.90
C THR A 420 -16.97 -4.57 32.19
N LEU A 421 -16.14 -5.09 31.28
CA LEU A 421 -14.69 -5.10 31.40
C LEU A 421 -14.04 -4.21 30.34
N ASN A 422 -13.05 -3.42 30.77
CA ASN A 422 -12.06 -2.86 29.86
C ASN A 422 -11.04 -3.95 29.55
N LEU A 423 -10.94 -4.36 28.29
CA LEU A 423 -10.05 -5.42 27.83
C LEU A 423 -8.60 -4.94 27.62
N THR A 424 -8.35 -3.66 27.88
CA THR A 424 -7.09 -2.94 27.65
C THR A 424 -6.23 -2.78 28.92
N GLN A 425 -6.57 -3.44 30.04
CA GLN A 425 -5.79 -3.46 31.29
C GLN A 425 -4.90 -4.69 31.46
#